data_AF-A0A8B6C683-F1
#
_entry.id   AF-A0A8B6C683-F1
#
_cell.length_a   1.000
_cell.length_b   1.000
_cell.length_c   1.000
_cell.angle_alpha   90.00
_cell.angle_beta   90.00
_cell.angle_gamma   90.00
#
_symmetry.space_group_name_H-M   'P 1'
#
loop_
_entity.id
_entity.type
_entity.pdbx_description
1 polymer ?
#
loop_
_entity_poly.entity_id
_entity_poly.type
_entity_poly.pdbx_seq_one_letter_code
_entity_poly.pdbx_strand_id
1 'polypeptide(L)'
;MAARAKSGKDQFLYDVIKEHSRIFAKRALDLQTKLYAEDSEVAMDLMLTEQKVWDIKVSPLECAFDNSMLDFIAHTCAQRRLNKIWYKQIGASLGDFWKKGLLYGCRRNGNGNLRLCRFFYAPLTRFLVHYIIFIAAMVCYSAFLLIELTRYVNLEGIKVYEWLIYAWFIGDIFEEYRGILPWNNDIIKSRFSEDDENEKALSQSVKYRISRYFYDFWNSLDFISYCITITAVFVRFLYKSTTETSVLARRFYSLSLFTMYMRFLHALLMSRKLGPKIIMIKEMLKDLFRFIGILFVFMVGVGVLYHANMYPAHYDMWNTGGWTYWRIWKIMYIPYWQIYGELFLDKFEANSTTPCTTIQDEWESNPDIERCNQYDWVLIVISACYMLISNLLLVNLVIALFSYRFEIVQANSEKLWRYWRYAVIMDYRTRVPAPLNLIIRPFMTLSKCIKSCKKCCGKKTEADRDEFKRMERLQDISANKCIRTMKI
;
A
#
# COMPACT_ATOMS: atom_id res chain seq x y z
N MET A 1 24.14 9.30 -5.10
CA MET A 1 25.57 9.01 -5.39
C MET A 1 26.10 7.82 -4.61
N ALA A 2 25.97 7.79 -3.27
CA ALA A 2 26.38 6.63 -2.46
C ALA A 2 25.82 5.29 -2.98
N ALA A 3 24.51 5.19 -3.26
CA ALA A 3 23.93 3.96 -3.80
C ALA A 3 24.55 3.52 -5.16
N ARG A 4 25.01 4.47 -5.99
CA ARG A 4 25.72 4.17 -7.24
C ARG A 4 27.15 3.70 -6.96
N ALA A 5 27.86 4.31 -6.00
CA ALA A 5 29.19 3.85 -5.56
C ALA A 5 29.16 2.42 -4.99
N LYS A 6 28.11 2.08 -4.23
CA LYS A 6 27.86 0.70 -3.77
C LYS A 6 27.71 -0.29 -4.93
N SER A 7 27.03 0.12 -6.01
CA SER A 7 26.90 -0.69 -7.22
C SER A 7 28.22 -0.84 -7.98
N GLY A 8 29.10 0.15 -7.91
CA GLY A 8 30.44 0.13 -8.49
C GLY A 8 31.48 -0.61 -7.63
N LYS A 9 31.07 -1.26 -6.53
CA LYS A 9 31.93 -1.92 -5.52
C LYS A 9 32.94 -1.00 -4.81
N ASP A 10 32.76 0.32 -4.89
CA ASP A 10 33.67 1.27 -4.26
C ASP A 10 33.20 1.61 -2.84
N GLN A 11 33.57 0.75 -1.89
CA GLN A 11 33.06 0.79 -0.51
C GLN A 11 33.54 2.04 0.25
N PHE A 12 34.78 2.47 0.02
CA PHE A 12 35.32 3.68 0.65
C PHE A 12 34.54 4.94 0.23
N LEU A 13 34.32 5.11 -1.07
CA LEU A 13 33.54 6.23 -1.60
C LEU A 13 32.09 6.20 -1.10
N TYR A 14 31.50 5.01 -0.99
CA TYR A 14 30.16 4.84 -0.40
C TYR A 14 30.11 5.36 1.04
N ASP A 15 31.06 4.96 1.88
CA ASP A 15 31.07 5.32 3.30
C ASP A 15 31.32 6.82 3.50
N VAL A 16 32.25 7.42 2.75
CA VAL A 16 32.52 8.88 2.79
C VAL A 16 31.28 9.69 2.39
N ILE A 17 30.65 9.37 1.24
CA ILE A 17 29.47 10.12 0.77
C ILE A 17 28.29 9.94 1.75
N LYS A 18 28.12 8.74 2.30
CA LYS A 18 27.05 8.46 3.26
C LYS A 18 27.26 9.23 4.56
N GLU A 19 28.49 9.33 5.03
CA GLU A 19 28.79 10.09 6.25
C GLU A 19 28.57 11.59 6.04
N HIS A 20 29.04 12.16 4.94
CA HIS A 20 28.73 13.55 4.60
C HIS A 20 27.22 13.80 4.50
N SER A 21 26.46 12.88 3.90
CA SER A 21 25.00 12.98 3.84
C SER A 21 24.35 13.03 5.23
N ARG A 22 24.85 12.24 6.19
CA ARG A 22 24.37 12.29 7.58
C ARG A 22 24.70 13.61 8.28
N ILE A 23 25.90 14.14 8.07
CA ILE A 23 26.31 15.43 8.64
C ILE A 23 25.39 16.55 8.15
N PHE A 24 25.10 16.61 6.85
CA PHE A 24 24.17 17.61 6.30
C PHE A 24 22.74 17.41 6.82
N ALA A 25 22.26 16.17 6.91
CA ALA A 25 20.94 15.88 7.47
C ALA A 25 20.82 16.34 8.92
N LYS A 26 21.87 16.13 9.74
CA LYS A 26 21.93 16.59 11.13
C LYS A 26 21.94 18.11 11.22
N ARG A 27 22.76 18.80 10.40
CA ARG A 27 22.77 20.27 10.35
C ARG A 27 21.42 20.86 9.96
N ALA A 28 20.71 20.25 9.02
CA ALA A 28 19.38 20.68 8.62
C ALA A 28 18.36 20.50 9.76
N LEU A 29 18.45 19.40 10.50
CA LEU A 29 17.62 19.17 11.70
C LEU A 29 17.93 20.21 12.78
N ASP A 30 19.20 20.45 13.09
CA ASP A 30 19.62 21.43 14.09
C ASP A 30 19.15 22.85 13.72
N LEU A 31 19.23 23.21 12.44
CA LEU A 31 18.71 24.49 11.93
C LEU A 31 17.19 24.57 12.10
N GLN A 32 16.45 23.51 11.76
CA GLN A 32 15.00 23.45 11.96
C GLN A 32 14.63 23.60 13.43
N THR A 33 15.39 22.99 14.35
CA THR A 33 15.16 23.10 15.79
C THR A 33 15.40 24.53 16.28
N LYS A 34 16.47 25.20 15.83
CA LYS A 34 16.75 26.61 16.18
C LYS A 34 15.69 27.56 15.67
N LEU A 35 15.34 27.47 14.37
CA LEU A 35 14.31 28.31 13.76
C LEU A 35 12.96 28.16 14.48
N TYR A 36 12.63 26.92 14.86
CA TYR A 36 11.39 26.64 15.57
C TYR A 36 11.39 27.14 17.03
N ALA A 37 12.57 27.23 17.66
CA ALA A 37 12.73 27.81 18.99
C ALA A 37 12.60 29.35 18.97
N GLU A 38 13.07 30.00 17.90
CA GLU A 38 12.94 31.46 17.71
C GLU A 38 11.52 31.87 17.37
N ASP A 39 10.96 31.36 16.26
CA ASP A 39 9.59 31.63 15.84
C ASP A 39 8.93 30.37 15.27
N SER A 40 8.03 29.80 16.06
CA SER A 40 7.33 28.58 15.69
C SER A 40 6.41 28.73 14.47
N GLU A 41 5.81 29.91 14.24
CA GLU A 41 4.88 30.15 13.14
C GLU A 41 5.63 30.34 11.82
N VAL A 42 6.65 31.20 11.83
CA VAL A 42 7.50 31.43 10.65
C VAL A 42 8.22 30.15 10.25
N ALA A 43 8.75 29.38 11.21
CA ALA A 43 9.37 28.10 10.94
C ALA A 43 8.40 27.10 10.30
N MET A 44 7.13 27.07 10.73
CA MET A 44 6.10 26.22 10.13
C MET A 44 5.75 26.64 8.70
N ASP A 45 5.68 27.94 8.42
CA ASP A 45 5.39 28.44 7.07
C ASP A 45 6.53 28.15 6.09
N LEU A 46 7.78 28.30 6.53
CA LEU A 46 8.98 28.02 5.74
C LEU A 46 9.04 26.57 5.23
N MET A 47 8.46 25.60 5.95
CA MET A 47 8.50 24.18 5.55
C MET A 47 7.81 23.89 4.20
N LEU A 48 6.88 24.74 3.76
CA LEU A 48 6.15 24.58 2.49
C LEU A 48 6.47 25.66 1.45
N THR A 49 7.33 26.63 1.78
CA THR A 49 7.70 27.65 0.80
C THR A 49 8.51 27.00 -0.32
N GLU A 50 7.99 27.06 -1.54
CA GLU A 50 8.69 26.59 -2.72
C GLU A 50 9.83 27.57 -3.03
N GLN A 51 11.05 27.05 -3.03
CA GLN A 51 12.23 27.80 -3.45
C GLN A 51 12.76 27.18 -4.74
N LYS A 52 13.19 28.02 -5.68
CA LYS A 52 13.86 27.58 -6.90
C LYS A 52 15.35 27.47 -6.59
N VAL A 53 15.85 26.26 -6.41
CA VAL A 53 17.27 25.99 -6.16
C VAL A 53 17.75 25.05 -7.25
N TRP A 54 18.80 25.44 -7.99
CA TRP A 54 19.33 24.66 -9.12
C TRP A 54 18.28 24.37 -10.22
N ASP A 55 17.45 25.37 -10.54
CA ASP A 55 16.31 25.25 -11.45
C ASP A 55 15.17 24.29 -11.03
N ILE A 56 15.30 23.65 -9.88
CA ILE A 56 14.25 22.78 -9.33
C ILE A 56 13.46 23.57 -8.28
N LYS A 57 12.15 23.72 -8.51
CA LYS A 57 11.23 24.23 -7.49
C LYS A 57 10.91 23.09 -6.51
N VAL A 58 11.36 23.21 -5.26
CA VAL A 58 11.14 22.19 -4.22
C VAL A 58 10.82 22.85 -2.89
N SER A 59 9.89 22.26 -2.14
CA SER A 59 9.67 22.64 -0.73
C SER A 59 10.61 21.85 0.20
N PRO A 60 11.07 22.42 1.35
CA PRO A 60 11.93 21.69 2.28
C PRO A 60 11.38 20.33 2.70
N LEU A 61 10.06 20.23 2.87
CA LEU A 61 9.39 19.00 3.29
C LEU A 61 9.32 17.95 2.16
N GLU A 62 9.12 18.37 0.91
CA GLU A 62 9.21 17.49 -0.28
C GLU A 62 10.63 16.98 -0.49
N CYS A 63 11.63 17.87 -0.36
CA CYS A 63 13.04 17.49 -0.47
C CYS A 63 13.45 16.47 0.61
N ALA A 64 13.02 16.69 1.86
CA ALA A 64 13.29 15.76 2.95
C ALA A 64 12.64 14.38 2.72
N PHE A 65 11.44 14.35 2.14
CA PHE A 65 10.73 13.11 1.82
C PHE A 65 11.42 12.34 0.69
N ASP A 66 11.76 13.02 -0.40
CA ASP A 66 12.43 12.39 -1.55
C ASP A 66 13.79 11.78 -1.19
N ASN A 67 14.48 12.37 -0.20
CA ASN A 67 15.76 11.90 0.32
C ASN A 67 15.64 11.00 1.57
N SER A 68 14.43 10.57 1.96
CA SER A 68 14.19 9.68 3.10
C SER A 68 14.76 10.18 4.44
N MET A 69 14.71 11.50 4.68
CA MET A 69 15.17 12.13 5.92
C MET A 69 14.12 11.96 7.04
N LEU A 70 14.10 10.78 7.66
CA LEU A 70 13.13 10.38 8.69
C LEU A 70 13.07 11.35 9.87
N ASP A 71 14.22 11.71 10.45
CA ASP A 71 14.28 12.54 11.66
C ASP A 71 13.78 13.97 11.42
N PHE A 72 14.05 14.54 10.24
CA PHE A 72 13.61 15.88 9.86
C PHE A 72 12.07 15.95 9.74
N ILE A 73 11.44 14.94 9.14
CA ILE A 73 9.97 14.90 9.01
C ILE A 73 9.32 14.53 10.36
N ALA A 74 9.97 13.70 11.16
CA ALA A 74 9.50 13.34 12.50
C ALA A 74 9.57 14.50 13.51
N HIS A 75 10.33 15.57 13.21
CA HIS A 75 10.44 16.76 14.04
C HIS A 75 9.08 17.43 14.30
N THR A 76 8.92 18.05 15.47
CA THR A 76 7.65 18.64 15.94
C THR A 76 7.17 19.77 15.04
N CYS A 77 8.07 20.59 14.50
CA CYS A 77 7.77 21.67 13.54
C CYS A 77 7.05 21.13 12.29
N ALA A 78 7.64 20.12 11.63
CA ALA A 78 7.06 19.48 10.45
C ALA A 78 5.69 18.84 10.77
N GLN A 79 5.56 18.15 11.89
CA GLN A 79 4.30 17.51 12.30
C GLN A 79 3.19 18.51 12.63
N ARG A 80 3.51 19.66 13.26
CA ARG A 80 2.53 20.74 13.50
C ARG A 80 2.08 21.38 12.20
N ARG A 81 3.00 21.62 11.25
CA ARG A 81 2.64 22.11 9.91
C ARG A 81 1.72 21.13 9.20
N LEU A 82 2.03 19.83 9.25
CA LEU A 82 1.19 18.78 8.68
C LEU A 82 -0.21 18.72 9.32
N ASN A 83 -0.33 18.96 10.64
CA ASN A 83 -1.64 19.09 11.29
C ASN A 83 -2.44 20.28 10.71
N LYS A 84 -1.81 21.44 10.50
CA LYS A 84 -2.48 22.60 9.90
C LYS A 84 -3.00 22.30 8.50
N ILE A 85 -2.24 21.57 7.69
CA ILE A 85 -2.66 21.12 6.34
C ILE A 85 -3.84 20.16 6.47
N TRP A 86 -3.74 19.15 7.34
CA TRP A 86 -4.72 18.09 7.51
C TRP A 86 -6.11 18.62 7.87
N TYR A 87 -6.18 19.61 8.76
CA TYR A 87 -7.43 20.26 9.18
C TYR A 87 -7.78 21.52 8.39
N LYS A 88 -6.98 21.89 7.38
CA LYS A 88 -7.15 23.11 6.56
C LYS A 88 -7.35 24.37 7.42
N GLN A 89 -6.61 24.48 8.53
CA GLN A 89 -6.70 25.58 9.52
C GLN A 89 -8.08 25.77 10.19
N ILE A 90 -9.00 24.79 10.08
CA ILE A 90 -10.34 24.88 10.72
C ILE A 90 -10.24 24.60 12.22
N GLY A 91 -9.40 23.66 12.64
CA GLY A 91 -9.20 23.28 14.04
C GLY A 91 -7.79 22.74 14.31
N ALA A 92 -7.36 22.79 15.58
CA ALA A 92 -6.06 22.27 16.01
C ALA A 92 -6.10 20.77 16.37
N SER A 93 -7.29 20.25 16.67
CA SER A 93 -7.53 18.86 17.05
C SER A 93 -8.74 18.28 16.30
N LEU A 94 -8.87 16.95 16.30
CA LEU A 94 -10.03 16.25 15.72
C LEU A 94 -11.35 16.74 16.33
N GLY A 95 -11.38 16.91 17.66
CA GLY A 95 -12.56 17.41 18.37
C GLY A 95 -12.93 18.84 17.99
N ASP A 96 -11.94 19.72 17.89
CA ASP A 96 -12.17 21.12 17.46
C ASP A 96 -12.60 21.20 16.00
N PHE A 97 -12.07 20.33 15.15
CA PHE A 97 -12.44 20.25 13.75
C PHE A 97 -13.92 19.90 13.59
N TRP A 98 -14.41 18.89 14.32
CA TRP A 98 -15.82 18.52 14.30
C TRP A 98 -16.70 19.58 14.94
N LYS A 99 -16.33 20.10 16.12
CA LYS A 99 -17.08 21.20 16.76
C LYS A 99 -17.21 22.40 15.82
N LYS A 100 -16.10 22.86 15.22
CA LYS A 100 -16.12 24.03 14.33
C LYS A 100 -16.78 23.73 12.98
N GLY A 101 -16.61 22.53 12.45
CA GLY A 101 -17.24 22.07 11.21
C GLY A 101 -18.77 21.98 11.31
N LEU A 102 -19.28 21.34 12.37
CA LEU A 102 -20.72 21.16 12.60
C LEU A 102 -21.40 22.43 13.13
N LEU A 103 -20.85 23.12 14.14
CA LEU A 103 -21.49 24.34 14.69
C LEU A 103 -21.39 25.54 13.75
N TYR A 104 -20.25 25.77 13.10
CA TYR A 104 -20.02 26.99 12.29
C TYR A 104 -20.20 26.76 10.79
N GLY A 105 -20.45 25.52 10.35
CA GLY A 105 -20.80 25.19 8.97
C GLY A 105 -22.14 25.79 8.54
N CYS A 106 -23.11 25.89 9.46
CA CYS A 106 -24.45 26.43 9.21
C CYS A 106 -24.56 27.97 9.28
N ARG A 107 -23.50 28.70 9.67
CA ARG A 107 -23.56 30.18 9.79
C ARG A 107 -22.98 30.84 8.53
N ARG A 108 -23.87 31.39 7.71
CA ARG A 108 -23.59 32.14 6.48
C ARG A 108 -22.75 33.40 6.81
N ASN A 109 -21.63 33.59 6.13
CA ASN A 109 -20.90 34.87 6.15
C ASN A 109 -21.37 35.75 4.98
N GLY A 110 -21.28 37.07 5.12
CA GLY A 110 -21.77 38.07 4.15
C GLY A 110 -21.21 38.01 2.72
N ASN A 111 -20.17 37.21 2.43
CA ASN A 111 -19.51 37.12 1.11
C ASN A 111 -19.86 35.88 0.27
N GLY A 112 -20.99 35.21 0.51
CA GLY A 112 -21.55 34.19 -0.41
C GLY A 112 -20.77 32.86 -0.57
N ASN A 113 -19.49 32.77 -0.19
CA ASN A 113 -18.71 31.53 -0.22
C ASN A 113 -18.99 30.66 1.02
N LEU A 114 -19.61 29.50 0.80
CA LEU A 114 -19.98 28.53 1.84
C LEU A 114 -18.76 28.05 2.64
N ARG A 115 -18.74 28.29 3.96
CA ARG A 115 -17.77 27.68 4.89
C ARG A 115 -17.78 26.14 4.82
N LEU A 116 -18.93 25.56 4.48
CA LEU A 116 -19.12 24.13 4.20
C LEU A 116 -18.20 23.60 3.10
N CYS A 117 -17.99 24.35 2.01
CA CYS A 117 -17.07 23.94 0.95
C CYS A 117 -15.63 23.87 1.48
N ARG A 118 -15.23 24.78 2.37
CA ARG A 118 -13.91 24.71 3.00
C ARG A 118 -13.74 23.44 3.85
N PHE A 119 -14.79 23.04 4.57
CA PHE A 119 -14.84 21.81 5.35
C PHE A 119 -14.73 20.56 4.48
N PHE A 120 -15.58 20.39 3.46
CA PHE A 120 -15.55 19.19 2.59
C PHE A 120 -14.25 19.08 1.77
N TYR A 121 -13.62 20.21 1.42
CA TYR A 121 -12.33 20.23 0.74
C TYR A 121 -11.13 20.07 1.69
N ALA A 122 -11.33 19.79 2.98
CA ALA A 122 -10.22 19.46 3.88
C ALA A 122 -9.68 18.05 3.58
N PRO A 123 -8.36 17.80 3.70
CA PRO A 123 -7.80 16.46 3.51
C PRO A 123 -8.41 15.41 4.44
N LEU A 124 -8.68 15.76 5.70
CA LEU A 124 -9.31 14.85 6.65
C LEU A 124 -10.71 14.40 6.21
N THR A 125 -11.57 15.30 5.75
CA THR A 125 -12.93 14.93 5.32
C THR A 125 -12.89 14.08 4.07
N ARG A 126 -11.98 14.37 3.13
CA ARG A 126 -11.77 13.53 1.95
C ARG A 126 -11.32 12.13 2.31
N PHE A 127 -10.39 12.02 3.25
CA PHE A 127 -9.94 10.74 3.80
C PHE A 127 -11.10 9.96 4.43
N LEU A 128 -11.87 10.60 5.32
CA LEU A 128 -13.00 9.95 5.99
C LEU A 128 -14.08 9.53 5.00
N VAL A 129 -14.48 10.40 4.06
CA VAL A 129 -15.47 10.08 3.03
C VAL A 129 -14.98 8.93 2.15
N HIS A 130 -13.71 8.93 1.74
CA HIS A 130 -13.12 7.83 0.97
C HIS A 130 -13.25 6.49 1.71
N TYR A 131 -12.88 6.44 3.00
CA TYR A 131 -12.97 5.19 3.76
C TYR A 131 -14.38 4.79 4.19
N ILE A 132 -15.31 5.74 4.36
CA ILE A 132 -16.73 5.43 4.55
C ILE A 132 -17.30 4.78 3.29
N ILE A 133 -17.02 5.32 2.10
CA ILE A 133 -17.44 4.73 0.83
C ILE A 133 -16.76 3.36 0.63
N PHE A 134 -15.49 3.22 1.01
CA PHE A 134 -14.77 1.95 0.97
C PHE A 134 -15.45 0.88 1.83
N ILE A 135 -15.76 1.17 3.10
CA ILE A 135 -16.47 0.24 4.00
C ILE A 135 -17.84 -0.12 3.42
N ALA A 136 -18.59 0.86 2.92
CA ALA A 136 -19.89 0.60 2.29
C ALA A 136 -19.77 -0.32 1.06
N ALA A 137 -18.78 -0.08 0.19
CA ALA A 137 -18.49 -0.92 -0.96
C ALA A 137 -18.12 -2.35 -0.54
N MET A 138 -17.37 -2.51 0.54
CA MET A 138 -17.01 -3.81 1.09
C MET A 138 -18.20 -4.59 1.66
N VAL A 139 -19.12 -3.92 2.36
CA VAL A 139 -20.36 -4.53 2.82
C VAL A 139 -21.21 -4.97 1.62
N CYS A 140 -21.36 -4.10 0.62
CA CYS A 140 -22.04 -4.45 -0.63
C CYS A 140 -21.37 -5.64 -1.35
N TYR A 141 -20.03 -5.67 -1.39
CA TYR A 141 -19.28 -6.75 -2.04
C TYR A 141 -19.39 -8.08 -1.27
N SER A 142 -19.43 -8.02 0.06
CA SER A 142 -19.69 -9.19 0.91
C SER A 142 -21.10 -9.73 0.70
N ALA A 143 -22.10 -8.84 0.64
CA ALA A 143 -23.47 -9.21 0.34
C ALA A 143 -23.59 -9.82 -1.08
N PHE A 144 -22.91 -9.24 -2.07
CA PHE A 144 -22.86 -9.76 -3.43
C PHE A 144 -22.29 -11.19 -3.49
N LEU A 145 -21.22 -11.49 -2.73
CA LEU A 145 -20.60 -12.81 -2.70
C LEU A 145 -21.41 -13.88 -1.94
N LEU A 146 -22.17 -13.48 -0.92
CA LEU A 146 -23.01 -14.39 -0.14
C LEU A 146 -24.29 -14.78 -0.87
N ILE A 147 -24.75 -13.96 -1.82
CA ILE A 147 -25.88 -14.28 -2.69
C ILE A 147 -25.41 -15.22 -3.80
N GLU A 148 -26.17 -16.29 -4.03
CA GLU A 148 -25.83 -17.30 -5.04
C GLU A 148 -25.75 -16.70 -6.45
N LEU A 149 -24.59 -16.80 -7.11
CA LEU A 149 -24.33 -16.22 -8.44
C LEU A 149 -25.23 -16.81 -9.55
N THR A 150 -25.84 -17.97 -9.34
CA THR A 150 -26.71 -18.69 -10.30
C THR A 150 -28.15 -18.20 -10.27
N ARG A 151 -28.72 -17.94 -9.08
CA ARG A 151 -30.07 -17.33 -8.91
C ARG A 151 -30.14 -15.86 -9.35
N TYR A 152 -28.97 -15.26 -9.55
CA TYR A 152 -28.75 -13.86 -9.92
C TYR A 152 -29.35 -13.44 -11.27
N VAL A 153 -29.54 -14.39 -12.20
CA VAL A 153 -29.99 -14.10 -13.58
C VAL A 153 -31.38 -13.45 -13.63
N ASN A 154 -32.24 -13.71 -12.62
CA ASN A 154 -33.68 -13.43 -12.68
C ASN A 154 -34.15 -12.19 -11.87
N LEU A 155 -33.28 -11.46 -11.19
CA LEU A 155 -33.67 -10.31 -10.33
C LEU A 155 -32.96 -9.01 -10.75
N GLU A 156 -33.71 -8.09 -11.35
CA GLU A 156 -33.19 -6.82 -11.88
C GLU A 156 -32.56 -5.90 -10.82
N GLY A 157 -33.06 -5.93 -9.57
CA GLY A 157 -32.53 -5.11 -8.47
C GLY A 157 -31.13 -5.51 -7.99
N ILE A 158 -30.75 -6.79 -8.15
CA ILE A 158 -29.43 -7.27 -7.68
C ILE A 158 -28.31 -6.86 -8.68
N LYS A 159 -28.67 -6.63 -9.95
CA LYS A 159 -27.77 -6.10 -11.00
C LYS A 159 -27.19 -4.74 -10.64
N VAL A 160 -27.94 -3.89 -9.93
CA VAL A 160 -27.50 -2.54 -9.55
C VAL A 160 -26.28 -2.59 -8.63
N TYR A 161 -26.26 -3.51 -7.65
CA TYR A 161 -25.15 -3.63 -6.71
C TYR A 161 -23.84 -4.06 -7.38
N GLU A 162 -23.90 -4.97 -8.35
CA GLU A 162 -22.72 -5.37 -9.13
C GLU A 162 -22.13 -4.20 -9.92
N TRP A 163 -22.96 -3.45 -10.64
CA TRP A 163 -22.50 -2.30 -11.41
C TRP A 163 -21.93 -1.20 -10.51
N LEU A 164 -22.49 -0.99 -9.32
CA LEU A 164 -21.94 -0.06 -8.34
C LEU A 164 -20.56 -0.51 -7.84
N ILE A 165 -20.38 -1.81 -7.56
CA ILE A 165 -19.10 -2.37 -7.14
C ILE A 165 -18.06 -2.25 -8.26
N TYR A 166 -18.41 -2.57 -9.51
CA TYR A 166 -17.50 -2.38 -10.65
C TYR A 166 -17.15 -0.92 -10.88
N ALA A 167 -18.13 -0.01 -10.83
CA ALA A 167 -17.87 1.42 -10.95
C ALA A 167 -16.94 1.91 -9.82
N TRP A 168 -17.13 1.41 -8.61
CA TRP A 168 -16.25 1.69 -7.48
C TRP A 168 -14.81 1.18 -7.73
N PHE A 169 -14.65 -0.09 -8.13
CA PHE A 169 -13.34 -0.67 -8.45
C PHE A 169 -12.62 0.09 -9.57
N ILE A 170 -13.33 0.40 -10.66
CA ILE A 170 -12.78 1.15 -11.78
C ILE A 170 -12.32 2.54 -11.31
N GLY A 171 -13.17 3.24 -10.55
CA GLY A 171 -12.82 4.55 -9.97
C GLY A 171 -11.56 4.46 -9.10
N ASP A 172 -11.44 3.42 -8.31
CA ASP A 172 -10.30 3.23 -7.42
C ASP A 172 -9.00 2.89 -8.17
N ILE A 173 -9.06 2.03 -9.20
CA ILE A 173 -7.94 1.77 -10.12
C ILE A 173 -7.46 3.06 -10.79
N PHE A 174 -8.38 3.93 -11.22
CA PHE A 174 -8.01 5.22 -11.83
C PHE A 174 -7.34 6.18 -10.84
N GLU A 175 -7.77 6.22 -9.58
CA GLU A 175 -7.06 7.03 -8.55
C GLU A 175 -5.65 6.51 -8.31
N GLU A 176 -5.47 5.18 -8.30
CA GLU A 176 -4.17 4.57 -8.03
C GLU A 176 -3.21 4.78 -9.20
N TYR A 177 -3.69 4.60 -10.44
CA TYR A 177 -2.93 4.89 -11.66
C TYR A 177 -2.52 6.37 -11.76
N ARG A 178 -3.38 7.30 -11.32
CA ARG A 178 -3.02 8.73 -11.21
C ARG A 178 -1.85 8.96 -10.25
N GLY A 179 -1.75 8.18 -9.17
CA GLY A 179 -0.63 8.27 -8.24
C GLY A 179 0.71 7.87 -8.87
N ILE A 180 0.67 6.90 -9.81
CA ILE A 180 1.86 6.34 -10.47
C ILE A 180 2.30 7.21 -11.65
N LEU A 181 1.36 7.68 -12.47
CA LEU A 181 1.68 8.44 -13.67
C LEU A 181 1.68 9.95 -13.47
N PRO A 182 2.64 10.66 -14.10
CA PRO A 182 2.63 12.10 -14.17
C PRO A 182 1.59 12.61 -15.20
N TRP A 183 0.30 12.39 -14.94
CA TRP A 183 -0.77 12.83 -15.86
C TRP A 183 -0.94 14.36 -15.93
N ASN A 184 -0.39 15.10 -14.96
CA ASN A 184 -0.17 16.53 -15.10
C ASN A 184 1.22 16.76 -15.71
N ASN A 185 1.28 16.70 -17.03
CA ASN A 185 2.46 17.08 -17.82
C ASN A 185 2.96 18.50 -17.49
N ASP A 186 2.14 19.38 -16.90
CA ASP A 186 2.53 20.75 -16.57
C ASP A 186 3.65 20.88 -15.52
N ILE A 187 3.78 19.95 -14.57
CA ILE A 187 4.80 20.07 -13.50
C ILE A 187 6.17 19.54 -13.98
N ILE A 188 6.19 18.51 -14.82
CA ILE A 188 7.46 17.98 -15.36
C ILE A 188 7.92 18.82 -16.56
N LYS A 189 6.99 19.25 -17.43
CA LYS A 189 7.29 20.15 -18.56
C LYS A 189 7.72 21.55 -18.12
N SER A 190 7.41 21.96 -16.88
CA SER A 190 7.93 23.21 -16.30
C SER A 190 9.20 23.03 -15.46
N ARG A 191 9.63 21.79 -15.19
CA ARG A 191 10.84 21.47 -14.42
C ARG A 191 12.03 21.09 -15.32
N PHE A 192 11.79 20.75 -16.58
CA PHE A 192 12.83 20.45 -17.57
C PHE A 192 12.51 21.16 -18.89
N SER A 193 13.47 21.96 -19.37
CA SER A 193 13.43 22.67 -20.65
C SER A 193 13.34 21.71 -21.85
N GLU A 194 12.75 22.20 -22.93
CA GLU A 194 12.59 21.55 -24.24
C GLU A 194 13.94 21.05 -24.79
N ASP A 195 14.19 19.74 -24.73
CA ASP A 195 15.25 19.04 -25.49
C ASP A 195 14.89 17.55 -25.69
N ASP A 196 15.25 16.94 -26.83
CA ASP A 196 14.85 15.58 -27.22
C ASP A 196 15.55 14.44 -26.43
N GLU A 197 16.63 14.72 -25.69
CA GLU A 197 17.26 13.74 -24.76
C GLU A 197 16.33 13.35 -23.58
N ASN A 198 15.22 14.07 -23.41
CA ASN A 198 14.30 13.92 -22.30
C ASN A 198 13.43 12.65 -22.36
N GLU A 199 13.24 12.01 -23.52
CA GLU A 199 12.35 10.83 -23.59
C GLU A 199 12.94 9.60 -22.86
N LYS A 200 14.24 9.37 -23.02
CA LYS A 200 14.96 8.29 -22.31
C LYS A 200 15.10 8.61 -20.82
N ALA A 201 15.37 9.87 -20.46
CA ALA A 201 15.43 10.32 -19.07
C ALA A 201 14.06 10.23 -18.37
N LEU A 202 12.97 10.59 -19.07
CA LEU A 202 11.59 10.44 -18.61
C LEU A 202 11.25 8.97 -18.40
N SER A 203 11.52 8.10 -19.37
CA SER A 203 11.31 6.65 -19.26
C SER A 203 12.08 6.05 -18.08
N GLN A 204 13.33 6.45 -17.86
CA GLN A 204 14.13 6.00 -16.72
C GLN A 204 13.60 6.54 -15.38
N SER A 205 13.10 7.78 -15.36
CA SER A 205 12.44 8.35 -14.18
C SER A 205 11.11 7.65 -13.85
N VAL A 206 10.34 7.26 -14.86
CA VAL A 206 9.09 6.49 -14.72
C VAL A 206 9.39 5.08 -14.21
N LYS A 207 10.39 4.39 -14.80
CA LYS A 207 10.84 3.06 -14.32
C LYS A 207 11.25 3.10 -12.86
N TYR A 208 12.02 4.12 -12.46
CA TYR A 208 12.44 4.28 -11.07
C TYR A 208 11.25 4.53 -10.13
N ARG A 209 10.27 5.35 -10.53
CA ARG A 209 9.05 5.59 -9.76
C ARG A 209 8.19 4.34 -9.62
N ILE A 210 8.01 3.58 -10.70
CA ILE A 210 7.28 2.30 -10.70
C ILE A 210 7.96 1.29 -9.79
N SER A 211 9.29 1.17 -9.88
CA SER A 211 10.07 0.27 -9.00
C SER A 211 9.92 0.66 -7.53
N ARG A 212 9.98 1.95 -7.19
CA ARG A 212 9.74 2.44 -5.83
C ARG A 212 8.29 2.18 -5.37
N TYR A 213 7.32 2.35 -6.26
CA TYR A 213 5.91 2.11 -5.97
C TYR A 213 5.66 0.65 -5.59
N PHE A 214 6.18 -0.31 -6.37
CA PHE A 214 6.05 -1.74 -6.07
C PHE A 214 6.87 -2.23 -4.88
N TYR A 215 7.89 -1.48 -4.46
CA TYR A 215 8.65 -1.81 -3.25
C TYR A 215 7.81 -1.58 -1.97
N ASP A 216 6.80 -0.72 -2.01
CA ASP A 216 5.90 -0.58 -0.88
C ASP A 216 4.90 -1.73 -0.81
N PHE A 217 4.87 -2.39 0.35
CA PHE A 217 4.00 -3.53 0.65
C PHE A 217 2.52 -3.25 0.35
N TRP A 218 2.03 -2.05 0.70
CA TRP A 218 0.62 -1.70 0.50
C TRP A 218 0.26 -1.55 -0.97
N ASN A 219 1.11 -0.87 -1.73
CA ASN A 219 0.95 -0.72 -3.17
C ASN A 219 1.04 -2.06 -3.91
N SER A 220 1.94 -2.96 -3.45
CA SER A 220 2.04 -4.32 -3.99
C SER A 220 0.78 -5.14 -3.68
N LEU A 221 0.25 -5.07 -2.46
CA LEU A 221 -1.02 -5.71 -2.08
C LEU A 221 -2.18 -5.19 -2.93
N ASP A 222 -2.28 -3.88 -3.13
CA ASP A 222 -3.32 -3.24 -3.95
C ASP A 222 -3.24 -3.70 -5.41
N PHE A 223 -2.03 -3.75 -5.99
CA PHE A 223 -1.81 -4.26 -7.34
C PHE A 223 -2.25 -5.72 -7.49
N ILE A 224 -1.84 -6.60 -6.58
CA ILE A 224 -2.25 -8.01 -6.57
C ILE A 224 -3.78 -8.12 -6.50
N SER A 225 -4.41 -7.31 -5.64
CA SER A 225 -5.86 -7.30 -5.49
C SER A 225 -6.58 -6.89 -6.78
N TYR A 226 -6.07 -5.88 -7.50
CA TYR A 226 -6.63 -5.48 -8.79
C TYR A 226 -6.46 -6.57 -9.85
N CYS A 227 -5.29 -7.22 -9.94
CA CYS A 227 -5.08 -8.33 -10.86
C CYS A 227 -6.08 -9.47 -10.62
N ILE A 228 -6.27 -9.89 -9.36
CA ILE A 228 -7.23 -10.94 -8.99
C ILE A 228 -8.66 -10.54 -9.37
N THR A 229 -9.03 -9.29 -9.11
CA THR A 229 -10.37 -8.77 -9.42
C THR A 229 -10.63 -8.70 -10.92
N ILE A 230 -9.64 -8.26 -11.72
CA ILE A 230 -9.73 -8.24 -13.19
C ILE A 230 -9.91 -9.67 -13.72
N THR A 231 -9.14 -10.63 -13.21
CA THR A 231 -9.29 -12.04 -13.59
C THR A 231 -10.68 -12.57 -13.20
N ALA A 232 -11.19 -12.26 -12.01
CA ALA A 232 -12.54 -12.67 -11.57
C ALA A 232 -13.65 -12.15 -12.50
N VAL A 233 -13.53 -10.88 -12.89
CA VAL A 233 -14.45 -10.21 -13.82
C VAL A 233 -14.36 -10.82 -15.22
N PHE A 234 -13.15 -11.06 -15.72
CA PHE A 234 -12.91 -11.65 -17.03
C PHE A 234 -13.47 -13.08 -17.15
N VAL A 235 -13.21 -13.93 -16.14
CA VAL A 235 -13.76 -15.30 -16.07
C VAL A 235 -15.28 -15.26 -16.08
N ARG A 236 -15.88 -14.29 -15.37
CA ARG A 236 -17.33 -14.14 -15.31
C ARG A 236 -17.97 -13.68 -16.63
N PHE A 237 -17.33 -12.75 -17.34
CA PHE A 237 -17.87 -12.24 -18.62
C PHE A 237 -17.67 -13.20 -19.79
N LEU A 238 -16.54 -13.91 -19.86
CA LEU A 238 -16.25 -14.79 -21.00
C LEU A 238 -16.93 -16.16 -20.91
N TYR A 239 -17.16 -16.69 -19.70
CA TYR A 239 -17.60 -18.08 -19.52
C TYR A 239 -18.96 -18.18 -18.81
N LYS A 240 -19.95 -17.45 -19.33
CA LYS A 240 -21.33 -17.38 -18.78
C LYS A 240 -22.09 -18.73 -18.81
N SER A 241 -21.56 -19.77 -19.45
CA SER A 241 -22.34 -20.94 -19.86
C SER A 241 -22.09 -22.26 -19.08
N THR A 242 -21.14 -22.33 -18.13
CA THR A 242 -20.78 -23.61 -17.46
C THR A 242 -20.82 -23.51 -15.93
N THR A 243 -21.29 -24.54 -15.24
CA THR A 243 -21.38 -24.60 -13.76
C THR A 243 -20.00 -24.56 -13.09
N GLU A 244 -18.99 -25.23 -13.64
CA GLU A 244 -17.65 -25.27 -13.07
C GLU A 244 -16.91 -23.91 -13.12
N THR A 245 -17.10 -23.16 -14.21
CA THR A 245 -16.49 -21.82 -14.35
C THR A 245 -17.09 -20.82 -13.37
N SER A 246 -18.35 -21.02 -12.96
CA SER A 246 -18.99 -20.22 -11.89
C SER A 246 -18.36 -20.45 -10.52
N VAL A 247 -17.94 -21.69 -10.22
CA VAL A 247 -17.22 -22.02 -8.97
C VAL A 247 -15.85 -21.37 -8.97
N LEU A 248 -15.14 -21.41 -10.11
CA LEU A 248 -13.84 -20.76 -10.28
C LEU A 248 -13.96 -19.24 -10.12
N ALA A 249 -14.94 -18.60 -10.76
CA ALA A 249 -15.20 -17.18 -10.61
C ALA A 249 -15.46 -16.81 -9.14
N ARG A 250 -16.30 -17.60 -8.43
CA ARG A 250 -16.59 -17.40 -7.00
C ARG A 250 -15.31 -17.46 -6.14
N ARG A 251 -14.39 -18.38 -6.44
CA ARG A 251 -13.09 -18.48 -5.74
C ARG A 251 -12.22 -17.25 -5.97
N PHE A 252 -12.18 -16.70 -7.18
CA PHE A 252 -11.43 -15.47 -7.46
C PHE A 252 -12.08 -14.23 -6.81
N TYR A 253 -13.41 -14.12 -6.83
CA TYR A 253 -14.11 -13.05 -6.12
C TYR A 253 -13.90 -13.15 -4.60
N SER A 254 -13.96 -14.35 -4.00
CA SER A 254 -13.72 -14.50 -2.56
C SER A 254 -12.28 -14.14 -2.17
N LEU A 255 -11.29 -14.52 -2.98
CA LEU A 255 -9.90 -14.11 -2.78
C LEU A 255 -9.73 -12.59 -2.95
N SER A 256 -10.37 -11.98 -3.94
CA SER A 256 -10.39 -10.53 -4.13
C SER A 256 -10.96 -9.81 -2.92
N LEU A 257 -12.13 -10.24 -2.40
CA LEU A 257 -12.73 -9.65 -1.20
C LEU A 257 -11.79 -9.75 0.01
N PHE A 258 -11.14 -10.89 0.21
CA PHE A 258 -10.16 -11.06 1.29
C PHE A 258 -9.01 -10.05 1.19
N THR A 259 -8.43 -9.86 -0.01
CA THR A 259 -7.37 -8.87 -0.21
C THR A 259 -7.85 -7.43 0.02
N MET A 260 -9.12 -7.12 -0.26
CA MET A 260 -9.72 -5.80 0.03
C MET A 260 -9.90 -5.58 1.55
N TYR A 261 -10.24 -6.61 2.34
CA TYR A 261 -10.20 -6.52 3.80
C TYR A 261 -8.78 -6.24 4.31
N MET A 262 -7.76 -6.87 3.74
CA MET A 262 -6.36 -6.57 4.11
C MET A 262 -5.99 -5.13 3.78
N ARG A 263 -6.48 -4.58 2.65
CA ARG A 263 -6.29 -3.17 2.30
C ARG A 263 -6.94 -2.20 3.29
N PHE A 264 -8.04 -2.58 3.96
CA PHE A 264 -8.62 -1.75 5.03
C PHE A 264 -7.61 -1.43 6.14
N LEU A 265 -6.66 -2.33 6.43
CA LEU A 265 -5.60 -2.09 7.41
C LEU A 265 -4.75 -0.87 7.06
N HIS A 266 -4.63 -0.52 5.78
CA HIS A 266 -3.96 0.69 5.32
C HIS A 266 -4.62 1.96 5.89
N ALA A 267 -5.96 1.97 6.03
CA ALA A 267 -6.71 3.07 6.64
C ALA A 267 -6.29 3.33 8.08
N LEU A 268 -6.07 2.24 8.81
CA LEU A 268 -5.72 2.27 10.23
C LEU A 268 -4.32 2.84 10.47
N LEU A 269 -3.46 2.92 9.44
CA LEU A 269 -2.17 3.62 9.54
C LEU A 269 -2.32 5.09 9.90
N MET A 270 -3.42 5.76 9.54
CA MET A 270 -3.59 7.18 9.88
C MET A 270 -3.99 7.40 11.33
N SER A 271 -4.42 6.36 12.05
CA SER A 271 -4.74 6.47 13.46
C SER A 271 -3.47 6.70 14.28
N ARG A 272 -3.50 7.68 15.18
CA ARG A 272 -2.38 7.98 16.08
C ARG A 272 -2.03 6.81 17.02
N LYS A 273 -3.02 5.99 17.39
CA LYS A 273 -2.84 4.86 18.33
C LYS A 273 -2.51 3.54 17.61
N LEU A 274 -3.15 3.28 16.47
CA LEU A 274 -3.00 2.02 15.74
C LEU A 274 -1.88 2.07 14.68
N GLY A 275 -1.59 3.25 14.13
CA GLY A 275 -0.63 3.41 13.04
C GLY A 275 0.77 2.90 13.36
N PRO A 276 1.41 3.33 14.46
CA PRO A 276 2.71 2.80 14.85
C PRO A 276 2.68 1.28 15.05
N LYS A 277 1.60 0.72 15.61
CA LYS A 277 1.46 -0.73 15.81
C LYS A 277 1.43 -1.51 14.51
N ILE A 278 0.70 -1.03 13.51
CA ILE A 278 0.64 -1.67 12.19
C ILE A 278 2.00 -1.57 11.48
N ILE A 279 2.72 -0.47 11.65
CA ILE A 279 4.10 -0.34 11.12
C ILE A 279 5.04 -1.33 11.81
N MET A 280 4.90 -1.53 13.13
CA MET A 280 5.67 -2.57 13.84
C MET A 280 5.40 -3.95 13.26
N ILE A 281 4.12 -4.33 13.09
CA ILE A 281 3.72 -5.62 12.50
C ILE A 281 4.31 -5.78 11.09
N LYS A 282 4.20 -4.75 10.23
CA LYS A 282 4.76 -4.77 8.86
C LYS A 282 6.27 -5.04 8.86
N GLU A 283 7.02 -4.38 9.74
CA GLU A 283 8.47 -4.58 9.81
C GLU A 283 8.84 -5.94 10.40
N MET A 284 8.08 -6.44 11.37
CA MET A 284 8.28 -7.79 11.94
C MET A 284 7.96 -8.91 10.95
N LEU A 285 6.95 -8.75 10.09
CA LEU A 285 6.59 -9.74 9.08
C LEU A 285 7.74 -10.00 8.10
N LYS A 286 8.57 -9.00 7.78
CA LYS A 286 9.78 -9.19 6.95
C LYS A 286 10.80 -10.09 7.62
N ASP A 287 10.88 -10.05 8.96
CA ASP A 287 11.75 -10.92 9.75
C ASP A 287 11.14 -12.33 9.83
N LEU A 288 9.80 -12.42 9.97
CA LEU A 288 9.06 -13.69 9.98
C LEU A 288 9.28 -14.51 8.70
N PHE A 289 9.20 -13.89 7.51
CA PHE A 289 9.35 -14.62 6.24
C PHE A 289 10.70 -15.33 6.11
N ARG A 290 11.78 -14.75 6.66
CA ARG A 290 13.10 -15.38 6.68
C ARG A 290 13.12 -16.63 7.57
N PHE A 291 12.41 -16.57 8.70
CA PHE A 291 12.28 -17.72 9.60
C PHE A 291 11.37 -18.82 9.02
N ILE A 292 10.25 -18.45 8.39
CA ILE A 292 9.34 -19.40 7.72
C ILE A 292 10.12 -20.26 6.70
N GLY A 293 11.13 -19.70 6.03
CA GLY A 293 12.01 -20.47 5.14
C GLY A 293 12.75 -21.61 5.84
N ILE A 294 13.23 -21.41 7.07
CA ILE A 294 13.88 -22.46 7.88
C ILE A 294 12.85 -23.53 8.26
N LEU A 295 11.70 -23.11 8.79
CA LEU A 295 10.61 -24.00 9.15
C LEU A 295 10.12 -24.84 7.96
N PHE A 296 10.06 -24.23 6.78
CA PHE A 296 9.67 -24.89 5.53
C PHE A 296 10.61 -26.06 5.18
N VAL A 297 11.93 -25.91 5.34
CA VAL A 297 12.90 -26.98 5.08
C VAL A 297 12.68 -28.18 6.01
N PHE A 298 12.51 -27.94 7.32
CA PHE A 298 12.22 -29.00 8.28
C PHE A 298 10.86 -29.67 8.01
N MET A 299 9.84 -28.88 7.73
CA MET A 299 8.48 -29.35 7.42
C MET A 299 8.46 -30.26 6.20
N VAL A 300 9.13 -29.89 5.10
CA VAL A 300 9.21 -30.73 3.89
C VAL A 300 9.99 -32.01 4.16
N GLY A 301 11.10 -31.94 4.90
CA GLY A 301 11.90 -33.12 5.25
C GLY A 301 11.10 -34.17 6.02
N VAL A 302 10.39 -33.75 7.06
CA VAL A 302 9.52 -34.64 7.85
C VAL A 302 8.31 -35.11 7.05
N GLY A 303 7.70 -34.22 6.24
CA GLY A 303 6.57 -34.57 5.38
C GLY A 303 6.89 -35.66 4.37
N VAL A 304 8.08 -35.59 3.73
CA VAL A 304 8.54 -36.62 2.80
C VAL A 304 8.74 -37.95 3.52
N LEU A 305 9.31 -37.92 4.73
CA LEU A 305 9.49 -39.11 5.55
C LEU A 305 8.15 -39.77 5.89
N TYR A 306 7.16 -38.98 6.33
CA TYR A 306 5.83 -39.49 6.63
C TYR A 306 5.20 -40.15 5.41
N HIS A 307 5.21 -39.46 4.27
CA HIS A 307 4.58 -39.98 3.06
C HIS A 307 5.30 -41.24 2.53
N ALA A 308 6.63 -41.31 2.63
CA ALA A 308 7.40 -42.46 2.15
C ALA A 308 7.09 -43.76 2.91
N ASN A 309 6.93 -43.68 4.24
CA ASN A 309 6.65 -44.86 5.06
C ASN A 309 5.15 -45.17 5.13
N MET A 310 4.27 -44.15 5.12
CA MET A 310 2.82 -44.36 5.19
C MET A 310 2.26 -44.94 3.89
N TYR A 311 2.84 -44.61 2.74
CA TYR A 311 2.41 -45.10 1.43
C TYR A 311 3.60 -45.54 0.55
N PRO A 312 4.16 -46.73 0.79
CA PRO A 312 5.36 -47.20 0.06
C PRO A 312 5.06 -47.51 -1.41
N ALA A 313 6.00 -47.26 -2.32
CA ALA A 313 5.89 -47.61 -3.75
C ALA A 313 4.79 -46.88 -4.57
N HIS A 314 4.38 -45.67 -4.17
CA HIS A 314 3.66 -44.79 -5.09
C HIS A 314 4.63 -44.03 -6.01
N TYR A 315 4.40 -44.08 -7.31
CA TYR A 315 5.26 -43.44 -8.31
C TYR A 315 4.72 -42.08 -8.79
N ASP A 316 3.43 -41.78 -8.62
CA ASP A 316 2.81 -40.56 -9.14
C ASP A 316 2.77 -39.39 -8.15
N MET A 317 3.82 -38.56 -8.21
CA MET A 317 3.90 -37.33 -7.43
C MET A 317 3.21 -36.13 -8.13
N TRP A 318 3.14 -36.15 -9.47
CA TRP A 318 2.47 -35.14 -10.31
C TRP A 318 1.31 -35.77 -11.09
N ASN A 319 0.22 -36.09 -10.39
CA ASN A 319 -0.95 -36.71 -11.01
C ASN A 319 -1.53 -35.86 -12.16
N THR A 320 -1.98 -36.53 -13.23
CA THR A 320 -2.60 -35.98 -14.45
C THR A 320 -3.90 -35.23 -14.17
N GLY A 321 -4.54 -35.44 -13.01
CA GLY A 321 -5.75 -34.72 -12.57
C GLY A 321 -5.56 -33.21 -12.30
N GLY A 322 -4.34 -32.69 -12.43
CA GLY A 322 -4.02 -31.27 -12.30
C GLY A 322 -3.44 -30.87 -10.94
N TRP A 323 -3.11 -29.59 -10.80
CA TRP A 323 -2.35 -29.04 -9.67
C TRP A 323 -2.97 -29.28 -8.28
N THR A 324 -4.30 -29.39 -8.20
CA THR A 324 -5.02 -29.64 -6.94
C THR A 324 -4.77 -31.03 -6.36
N TYR A 325 -4.50 -32.02 -7.22
CA TYR A 325 -4.27 -33.40 -6.82
C TYR A 325 -2.78 -33.75 -6.70
N TRP A 326 -1.89 -32.76 -6.84
CA TRP A 326 -0.46 -32.97 -6.64
C TRP A 326 -0.17 -33.39 -5.20
N ARG A 327 0.64 -34.44 -5.05
CA ARG A 327 0.90 -35.05 -3.74
C ARG A 327 1.71 -34.16 -2.80
N ILE A 328 2.45 -33.19 -3.35
CA ILE A 328 3.19 -32.20 -2.54
C ILE A 328 2.30 -31.51 -1.50
N TRP A 329 1.01 -31.29 -1.80
CA TRP A 329 0.04 -30.71 -0.85
C TRP A 329 -0.23 -31.65 0.33
N LYS A 330 -0.38 -32.96 0.07
CA LYS A 330 -0.58 -33.98 1.10
C LYS A 330 0.67 -34.14 1.99
N ILE A 331 1.86 -34.08 1.38
CA ILE A 331 3.16 -34.17 2.06
C ILE A 331 3.34 -33.04 3.08
N MET A 332 2.99 -31.80 2.71
CA MET A 332 3.15 -30.64 3.60
C MET A 332 2.02 -30.51 4.63
N TYR A 333 0.84 -31.07 4.37
CA TYR A 333 -0.35 -30.88 5.20
C TYR A 333 -0.16 -31.39 6.64
N ILE A 334 0.24 -32.65 6.81
CA ILE A 334 0.37 -33.27 8.14
C ILE A 334 1.40 -32.54 9.03
N PRO A 335 2.67 -32.36 8.61
CA PRO A 335 3.67 -31.69 9.45
C PRO A 335 3.31 -30.22 9.72
N TYR A 336 2.64 -29.52 8.79
CA TYR A 336 2.21 -28.14 9.02
C TYR A 336 1.24 -28.01 10.19
N TRP A 337 0.19 -28.83 10.21
CA TRP A 337 -0.84 -28.79 11.26
C TRP A 337 -0.33 -29.31 12.61
N GLN A 338 0.65 -30.21 12.60
CA GLN A 338 1.35 -30.68 13.80
C GLN A 338 2.02 -29.52 14.57
N ILE A 339 2.59 -28.51 13.90
CA ILE A 339 3.16 -27.32 14.57
C ILE A 339 2.10 -26.60 15.44
N TYR A 340 0.82 -26.70 15.08
CA TYR A 340 -0.28 -26.08 15.82
C TYR A 340 -0.96 -27.02 16.83
N GLY A 341 -0.50 -28.27 16.96
CA GLY A 341 -1.01 -29.22 17.95
C GLY A 341 -1.88 -30.36 17.42
N GLU A 342 -2.15 -30.42 16.11
CA GLU A 342 -2.95 -31.49 15.50
C GLU A 342 -2.07 -32.73 15.22
N LEU A 343 -2.28 -33.82 15.95
CA LEU A 343 -1.37 -34.99 15.93
C LEU A 343 -1.60 -35.96 14.77
N PHE A 344 -2.84 -36.14 14.31
CA PHE A 344 -3.26 -37.14 13.30
C PHE A 344 -2.88 -38.60 13.61
N LEU A 345 -2.99 -39.05 14.87
CA LEU A 345 -2.66 -40.42 15.28
C LEU A 345 -3.41 -41.49 14.48
N ASP A 346 -4.70 -41.27 14.18
CA ASP A 346 -5.52 -42.21 13.40
C ASP A 346 -4.92 -42.53 12.01
N LYS A 347 -4.17 -41.57 11.44
CA LYS A 347 -3.49 -41.74 10.15
C LYS A 347 -2.18 -42.52 10.29
N PHE A 348 -1.52 -42.51 11.44
CA PHE A 348 -0.31 -43.28 11.68
C PHE A 348 -0.61 -44.71 12.16
N GLU A 349 -1.76 -44.91 12.82
CA GLU A 349 -2.21 -46.21 13.32
C GLU A 349 -2.90 -47.09 12.27
N ALA A 350 -3.06 -46.60 11.03
CA ALA A 350 -3.80 -47.28 9.96
C ALA A 350 -5.28 -47.62 10.30
N ASN A 351 -5.87 -46.88 11.24
CA ASN A 351 -7.26 -47.02 11.68
C ASN A 351 -8.21 -46.09 10.92
N SER A 352 -7.89 -45.71 9.68
CA SER A 352 -8.65 -44.71 8.94
C SER A 352 -10.07 -45.20 8.61
N THR A 353 -11.08 -44.41 8.98
CA THR A 353 -12.51 -44.67 8.72
C THR A 353 -12.94 -44.27 7.30
N THR A 354 -12.02 -43.77 6.47
CA THR A 354 -12.27 -43.36 5.09
C THR A 354 -12.19 -44.56 4.13
N PRO A 355 -13.05 -44.63 3.09
CA PRO A 355 -12.96 -45.69 2.09
C PRO A 355 -11.60 -45.63 1.39
N CYS A 356 -10.78 -46.66 1.58
CA CYS A 356 -9.46 -46.82 0.96
C CYS A 356 -9.35 -48.21 0.32
N THR A 357 -8.41 -48.37 -0.59
CA THR A 357 -8.15 -49.64 -1.28
C THR A 357 -6.68 -50.02 -1.19
N THR A 358 -6.42 -51.31 -1.14
CA THR A 358 -5.07 -51.90 -1.21
C THR A 358 -4.71 -52.34 -2.62
N ILE A 359 -5.67 -52.31 -3.56
CA ILE A 359 -5.51 -52.77 -4.94
C ILE A 359 -4.88 -51.65 -5.76
N GLN A 360 -3.74 -51.96 -6.38
CA GLN A 360 -2.94 -51.01 -7.15
C GLN A 360 -3.73 -50.33 -8.27
N ASP A 361 -4.39 -51.13 -9.11
CA ASP A 361 -5.11 -50.63 -10.28
C ASP A 361 -6.29 -49.70 -9.94
N GLU A 362 -6.88 -49.84 -8.75
CA GLU A 362 -8.05 -49.04 -8.33
C GLU A 362 -7.67 -47.61 -7.92
N TRP A 363 -6.56 -47.43 -7.20
CA TRP A 363 -6.09 -46.09 -6.84
C TRP A 363 -5.26 -45.41 -7.94
N GLU A 364 -4.79 -46.17 -8.94
CA GLU A 364 -4.15 -45.61 -10.15
C GLU A 364 -5.19 -45.10 -11.15
N SER A 365 -6.30 -45.84 -11.32
CA SER A 365 -7.33 -45.48 -12.29
C SER A 365 -8.24 -44.35 -11.83
N ASN A 366 -8.40 -44.14 -10.52
CA ASN A 366 -9.26 -43.11 -9.96
C ASN A 366 -8.53 -42.23 -8.93
N PRO A 367 -8.34 -40.92 -9.20
CA PRO A 367 -7.66 -40.00 -8.27
C PRO A 367 -8.41 -39.75 -6.96
N ASP A 368 -9.71 -40.05 -6.89
CA ASP A 368 -10.54 -39.87 -5.70
C ASP A 368 -10.41 -41.04 -4.71
N ILE A 369 -9.81 -42.15 -5.16
CA ILE A 369 -9.63 -43.36 -4.38
C ILE A 369 -8.21 -43.35 -3.81
N GLU A 370 -8.09 -43.29 -2.48
CA GLU A 370 -6.80 -43.27 -1.81
C GLU A 370 -6.35 -44.69 -1.42
N ARG A 371 -5.04 -44.93 -1.53
CA ARG A 371 -4.43 -46.15 -0.99
C ARG A 371 -4.54 -46.15 0.53
N CYS A 372 -4.80 -47.32 1.12
CA CYS A 372 -4.74 -47.47 2.58
C CYS A 372 -3.32 -47.20 3.11
N ASN A 373 -3.25 -46.43 4.20
CA ASN A 373 -2.03 -46.18 4.95
C ASN A 373 -1.54 -47.45 5.64
N GLN A 374 -0.22 -47.58 5.77
CA GLN A 374 0.40 -48.66 6.52
C GLN A 374 0.85 -48.19 7.90
N TYR A 375 0.69 -49.05 8.90
CA TYR A 375 1.22 -48.83 10.23
C TYR A 375 2.74 -48.95 10.22
N ASP A 376 3.42 -47.93 10.74
CA ASP A 376 4.85 -47.95 11.01
C ASP A 376 5.14 -47.21 12.32
N TRP A 377 5.75 -47.89 13.28
CA TRP A 377 6.10 -47.34 14.58
C TRP A 377 7.12 -46.18 14.48
N VAL A 378 7.94 -46.16 13.41
CA VAL A 378 8.92 -45.10 13.16
C VAL A 378 8.23 -43.74 13.00
N LEU A 379 7.03 -43.73 12.40
CA LEU A 379 6.23 -42.51 12.21
C LEU A 379 5.80 -41.90 13.54
N ILE A 380 5.39 -42.73 14.50
CA ILE A 380 4.96 -42.29 15.83
C ILE A 380 6.16 -41.67 16.57
N VAL A 381 7.32 -42.33 16.54
CA VAL A 381 8.54 -41.83 17.19
C VAL A 381 9.00 -40.51 16.57
N ILE A 382 9.03 -40.43 15.24
CA ILE A 382 9.46 -39.20 14.55
C ILE A 382 8.47 -38.08 14.77
N SER A 383 7.17 -38.35 14.80
CA SER A 383 6.16 -37.36 15.12
C SER A 383 6.33 -36.81 16.52
N ALA A 384 6.58 -37.67 17.52
CA ALA A 384 6.87 -37.22 18.89
C ALA A 384 8.11 -36.32 18.95
N CYS A 385 9.20 -36.71 18.29
CA CYS A 385 10.42 -35.90 18.19
C CYS A 385 10.17 -34.57 17.46
N TYR A 386 9.43 -34.58 16.35
CA TYR A 386 9.10 -33.40 15.57
C TYR A 386 8.26 -32.40 16.36
N MET A 387 7.24 -32.88 17.08
CA MET A 387 6.41 -32.05 17.96
C MET A 387 7.24 -31.41 19.07
N LEU A 388 8.15 -32.16 19.68
CA LEU A 388 9.06 -31.66 20.72
C LEU A 388 9.95 -30.55 20.16
N ILE A 389 10.67 -30.82 19.05
CA ILE A 389 11.59 -29.85 18.45
C ILE A 389 10.82 -28.62 17.94
N SER A 390 9.69 -28.80 17.26
CA SER A 390 8.95 -27.68 16.69
C SER A 390 8.37 -26.79 17.79
N ASN A 391 7.73 -27.37 18.80
CA ASN A 391 7.01 -26.58 19.81
C ASN A 391 7.91 -26.07 20.93
N LEU A 392 8.92 -26.84 21.37
CA LEU A 392 9.83 -26.39 22.44
C LEU A 392 11.01 -25.56 21.92
N LEU A 393 11.51 -25.84 20.71
CA LEU A 393 12.67 -25.15 20.17
C LEU A 393 12.27 -24.11 19.11
N LEU A 394 11.65 -24.53 18.00
CA LEU A 394 11.44 -23.63 16.86
C LEU A 394 10.47 -22.48 17.20
N VAL A 395 9.28 -22.77 17.71
CA VAL A 395 8.28 -21.75 18.07
C VAL A 395 8.80 -20.82 19.18
N ASN A 396 9.45 -21.36 20.21
CA ASN A 396 10.00 -20.54 21.30
C ASN A 396 11.17 -19.65 20.83
N LEU A 397 12.00 -20.13 19.90
CA LEU A 397 13.04 -19.31 19.29
C LEU A 397 12.44 -18.15 18.48
N VAL A 398 11.35 -18.39 17.74
CA VAL A 398 10.62 -17.33 17.01
C VAL A 398 10.12 -16.28 17.96
N ILE A 399 9.49 -16.69 19.06
CA ILE A 399 8.97 -15.78 20.07
C ILE A 399 10.11 -14.93 20.63
N ALA A 400 11.23 -15.54 21.02
CA ALA A 400 12.40 -14.82 21.53
C ALA A 400 12.98 -13.82 20.52
N LEU A 401 13.12 -14.22 19.26
CA LEU A 401 13.58 -13.34 18.18
C LEU A 401 12.61 -12.18 17.96
N PHE A 402 11.30 -12.42 17.99
CA PHE A 402 10.32 -11.34 17.89
C PHE A 402 10.34 -10.40 19.07
N SER A 403 10.53 -10.89 20.30
CA SER A 403 10.68 -10.02 21.47
C SER A 403 11.86 -9.06 21.30
N TYR A 404 13.02 -9.56 20.89
CA TYR A 404 14.20 -8.70 20.64
C TYR A 404 13.96 -7.69 19.50
N ARG A 405 13.38 -8.15 18.38
CA ARG A 405 13.09 -7.26 17.25
C ARG A 405 12.01 -6.24 17.57
N PHE A 406 11.07 -6.58 18.44
CA PHE A 406 9.99 -5.71 18.87
C PHE A 406 10.49 -4.45 19.56
N GLU A 407 11.43 -4.56 20.47
CA GLU A 407 11.99 -3.38 21.17
C GLU A 407 12.66 -2.40 20.19
N ILE A 408 13.49 -2.92 19.28
CA ILE A 408 14.22 -2.11 18.28
C ILE A 408 13.25 -1.43 17.32
N VAL A 409 12.26 -2.17 16.83
CA VAL A 409 11.29 -1.65 15.87
C VAL A 409 10.36 -0.65 16.57
N GLN A 410 9.95 -0.91 17.80
CA GLN A 410 9.10 -0.01 18.59
C GLN A 410 9.76 1.37 18.74
N ALA A 411 11.05 1.42 19.09
CA ALA A 411 11.82 2.66 19.24
C ALA A 411 11.83 3.54 17.97
N ASN A 412 11.79 2.91 16.78
CA ASN A 412 11.81 3.59 15.49
C ASN A 412 10.43 3.76 14.84
N SER A 413 9.43 3.00 15.30
CA SER A 413 8.10 2.91 14.69
C SER A 413 7.36 4.25 14.64
N GLU A 414 7.50 5.08 15.67
CA GLU A 414 6.85 6.39 15.72
C GLU A 414 7.44 7.36 14.69
N LYS A 415 8.78 7.35 14.51
CA LYS A 415 9.45 8.17 13.49
C LYS A 415 9.02 7.76 12.09
N LEU A 416 8.99 6.45 11.83
CA LEU A 416 8.49 5.90 10.57
C LEU A 416 7.02 6.25 10.33
N TRP A 417 6.18 6.17 11.37
CA TRP A 417 4.79 6.57 11.29
C TRP A 417 4.64 8.05 10.90
N ARG A 418 5.37 8.94 11.58
CA ARG A 418 5.38 10.39 11.30
C ARG A 418 5.86 10.70 9.87
N TYR A 419 6.80 9.91 9.35
CA TYR A 419 7.28 10.00 7.97
C TYR A 419 6.20 9.57 6.97
N TRP A 420 5.61 8.38 7.13
CA TRP A 420 4.58 7.88 6.22
C TRP A 420 3.30 8.73 6.26
N ARG A 421 2.99 9.30 7.42
CA ARG A 421 1.90 10.26 7.58
C ARG A 421 2.02 11.46 6.64
N TYR A 422 3.24 11.95 6.36
CA TYR A 422 3.44 13.02 5.39
C TYR A 422 2.96 12.61 3.99
N ALA A 423 3.35 11.42 3.53
CA ALA A 423 2.99 10.90 2.22
C ALA A 423 1.46 10.85 2.05
N VAL A 424 0.77 10.31 3.06
CA VAL A 424 -0.69 10.19 3.05
C VAL A 424 -1.37 11.57 3.03
N ILE A 425 -0.93 12.50 3.88
CA ILE A 425 -1.53 13.85 3.94
C ILE A 425 -1.39 14.57 2.59
N MET A 426 -0.24 14.44 1.93
CA MET A 426 -0.01 15.07 0.63
C MET A 426 -0.82 14.42 -0.49
N ASP A 427 -1.04 13.11 -0.47
CA ASP A 427 -1.90 12.46 -1.46
C ASP A 427 -3.37 12.92 -1.31
N TYR A 428 -3.93 12.88 -0.10
CA TYR A 428 -5.33 13.29 0.15
C TYR A 428 -5.60 14.80 -0.04
N ARG A 429 -4.55 15.62 -0.18
CA ARG A 429 -4.70 17.02 -0.63
C ARG A 429 -5.26 17.12 -2.05
N THR A 430 -5.01 16.13 -2.91
CA THR A 430 -5.43 16.15 -4.33
C THR A 430 -6.29 14.95 -4.74
N ARG A 431 -6.31 13.89 -3.94
CA ARG A 431 -7.15 12.69 -4.16
C ARG A 431 -8.63 13.05 -4.11
N VAL A 432 -9.41 12.39 -4.95
CA VAL A 432 -10.87 12.46 -4.99
C VAL A 432 -11.40 11.07 -4.63
N PRO A 433 -12.37 10.93 -3.73
CA PRO A 433 -12.90 9.62 -3.37
C PRO A 433 -13.56 8.92 -4.57
N ALA A 434 -13.23 7.65 -4.80
CA ALA A 434 -13.96 6.79 -5.74
C ALA A 434 -15.38 6.49 -5.20
N PRO A 435 -16.41 6.35 -6.05
CA PRO A 435 -16.41 6.46 -7.51
C PRO A 435 -16.62 7.90 -8.04
N LEU A 436 -16.72 8.91 -7.15
CA LEU A 436 -17.02 10.30 -7.55
C LEU A 436 -15.96 10.88 -8.50
N ASN A 437 -14.74 10.36 -8.42
CA ASN A 437 -13.65 10.72 -9.31
C ASN A 437 -13.94 10.46 -10.80
N LEU A 438 -14.74 9.44 -11.13
CA LEU A 438 -15.13 9.10 -12.51
C LEU A 438 -15.92 10.21 -13.19
N ILE A 439 -16.61 11.07 -12.42
CA ILE A 439 -17.40 12.19 -12.95
C ILE A 439 -16.62 13.50 -12.79
N ILE A 440 -16.07 13.75 -11.60
CA ILE A 440 -15.47 15.03 -11.24
C ILE A 440 -14.21 15.32 -12.06
N ARG A 441 -13.36 14.32 -12.32
CA ARG A 441 -12.10 14.52 -13.04
C ARG A 441 -12.30 14.83 -14.52
N PRO A 442 -13.03 14.05 -15.33
CA PRO A 442 -13.25 14.39 -16.73
C PRO A 442 -13.95 15.74 -16.87
N PHE A 443 -14.87 16.10 -15.98
CA PHE A 443 -15.46 17.44 -15.96
C PHE A 443 -14.42 18.55 -15.73
N MET A 444 -13.52 18.40 -14.75
CA MET A 444 -12.43 19.35 -14.52
C MET A 444 -11.49 19.45 -15.72
N THR A 445 -11.10 18.32 -16.32
CA THR A 445 -10.22 18.28 -17.48
C THR A 445 -10.87 18.95 -18.70
N LEU A 446 -12.14 18.63 -18.97
CA LEU A 446 -12.92 19.26 -20.04
C LEU A 446 -13.02 20.78 -19.83
N SER A 447 -13.29 21.23 -18.60
CA SER A 447 -13.34 22.66 -18.28
C SER A 447 -12.00 23.38 -18.48
N LYS A 448 -10.87 22.70 -18.21
CA LYS A 448 -9.52 23.22 -18.48
C LYS A 448 -9.22 23.26 -19.97
N CYS A 449 -9.60 22.22 -20.72
CA CYS A 449 -9.46 22.20 -22.18
C CYS A 449 -10.27 23.33 -22.84
N ILE A 450 -11.50 23.56 -22.40
CA ILE A 450 -12.34 24.66 -22.89
C ILE A 450 -11.70 26.02 -22.57
N LYS A 451 -11.16 26.21 -21.35
CA LYS A 451 -10.45 27.44 -20.97
C LYS A 451 -9.14 27.64 -21.75
N SER A 452 -8.39 26.56 -21.98
CA SER A 452 -7.15 26.59 -22.76
C SER A 452 -7.43 26.90 -24.22
N CYS A 453 -8.49 26.33 -24.79
CA CYS A 453 -8.96 26.65 -26.14
C CYS A 453 -9.38 28.13 -26.26
N LYS A 454 -10.11 28.67 -25.27
CA LYS A 454 -10.41 30.11 -25.20
C LYS A 454 -9.16 31.00 -25.06
N LYS A 455 -8.11 30.52 -24.37
CA LYS A 455 -6.84 31.25 -24.19
C LYS A 455 -5.94 31.19 -25.44
N CYS A 456 -6.04 30.13 -26.23
CA CYS A 456 -5.37 30.00 -27.54
C CYS A 456 -6.07 30.83 -28.64
N CYS A 457 -7.39 31.02 -28.56
CA CYS A 457 -8.15 31.85 -29.50
C CYS A 457 -8.25 33.34 -29.11
N GLY A 458 -7.86 33.73 -27.89
CA GLY A 458 -7.81 35.13 -27.47
C GLY A 458 -6.45 35.77 -27.75
N LYS A 459 -6.42 36.84 -28.56
CA LYS A 459 -5.22 37.68 -28.75
C LYS A 459 -4.72 38.16 -27.38
N LYS A 460 -3.51 37.77 -26.97
CA LYS A 460 -2.83 38.37 -25.81
C LYS A 460 -2.65 39.86 -26.08
N THR A 461 -3.38 40.72 -25.38
CA THR A 461 -3.18 42.17 -25.38
C THR A 461 -1.81 42.52 -24.80
N GLU A 462 -1.08 43.44 -25.43
CA GLU A 462 0.26 43.90 -25.01
C GLU A 462 0.35 44.33 -23.53
N ALA A 463 -0.77 44.77 -22.96
CA ALA A 463 -0.90 45.13 -21.54
C ALA A 463 -0.53 43.98 -20.57
N ASP A 464 -0.87 42.73 -20.89
CA ASP A 464 -0.56 41.58 -20.02
C ASP A 464 0.94 41.24 -20.00
N ARG A 465 1.66 41.59 -21.07
CA ARG A 465 3.10 41.34 -21.19
C ARG A 465 3.93 42.35 -20.39
N ASP A 466 3.45 43.59 -20.31
CA ASP A 466 4.09 44.65 -19.53
C ASP A 466 3.80 44.53 -18.03
N GLU A 467 2.63 44.05 -17.64
CA GLU A 467 2.31 43.78 -16.23
C GLU A 467 3.16 42.63 -15.67
N PHE A 468 3.42 41.58 -16.46
CA PHE A 468 4.31 40.48 -16.10
C PHE A 468 5.77 40.95 -15.90
N LYS A 469 6.30 41.78 -16.81
CA LYS A 469 7.63 42.40 -16.67
C LYS A 469 7.71 43.39 -15.49
N ARG A 470 6.59 43.98 -15.07
CA ARG A 470 6.53 44.84 -13.88
C ARG A 470 6.55 44.03 -12.59
N MET A 471 5.88 42.87 -12.58
CA MET A 471 5.86 41.94 -11.46
C MET A 471 7.22 41.26 -11.21
N GLU A 472 7.95 40.86 -12.27
CA GLU A 472 9.33 40.35 -12.15
C GLU A 472 10.27 41.38 -11.49
N ARG A 473 10.21 42.65 -11.94
CA ARG A 473 11.03 43.73 -11.35
C ARG A 473 10.71 43.98 -9.88
N LEU A 474 9.46 43.82 -9.44
CA LEU A 474 9.09 43.97 -8.03
C LEU A 474 9.56 42.79 -7.16
N GLN A 475 9.61 41.58 -7.71
CA GLN A 475 10.15 40.41 -7.02
C GLN A 475 11.66 40.55 -6.79
N ASP A 476 12.43 40.97 -7.79
CA ASP A 476 13.88 41.20 -7.64
C ASP A 476 14.20 42.30 -6.62
N ILE A 477 13.38 43.35 -6.55
CA ILE A 477 13.55 44.41 -5.54
C ILE A 477 13.28 43.89 -4.13
N SER A 478 12.25 43.05 -3.95
CA SER A 478 11.93 42.46 -2.63
C SER A 478 12.95 41.41 -2.16
N ALA A 479 13.48 40.58 -3.07
CA ALA A 479 14.54 39.62 -2.78
C ALA A 479 15.84 40.34 -2.35
N ASN A 480 16.23 41.40 -3.07
CA ASN A 480 17.41 42.19 -2.70
C ASN A 480 17.26 42.95 -1.38
N LYS A 481 16.03 43.35 -1.03
CA LYS A 481 15.75 44.00 0.26
C LYS A 481 15.88 43.02 1.43
N CYS A 482 15.45 41.77 1.26
CA CYS A 482 15.62 40.69 2.24
C CYS A 482 17.09 40.32 2.46
N ILE A 483 17.89 40.26 1.39
CA ILE A 483 19.33 39.95 1.47
C ILE A 483 20.11 41.05 2.21
N ARG A 484 19.71 42.32 2.07
CA ARG A 484 20.33 43.44 2.80
C ARG A 484 20.04 43.44 4.31
N THR A 485 18.89 42.94 4.73
CA THR A 485 18.53 42.81 6.16
C THR A 485 19.18 41.61 6.86
N MET A 486 19.73 40.65 6.12
CA MET A 486 20.48 39.51 6.68
C MET A 486 21.99 39.77 6.82
N LYS A 487 22.47 40.96 6.43
CA LYS A 487 23.89 41.37 6.49
C LYS A 487 24.23 42.31 7.64
N ILE A 488 23.37 42.39 8.65
CA ILE A 488 23.59 43.07 9.93
C ILE A 488 23.37 42.01 11.00
#